data_AF-A0A1F7LUF8-F1
#
_entry.id   AF-A0A1F7LUF8-F1
#
_cell.length_a   1.000
_cell.length_b   1.000
_cell.length_c   1.000
_cell.angle_alpha   90.00
_cell.angle_beta   90.00
_cell.angle_gamma   90.00
#
_symmetry.space_group_name_H-M   'P 1'
#
loop_
_entity.id
_entity.type
_entity.pdbx_description
1 polymer ?
#
loop_
_entity_poly.entity_id
_entity_poly.type
_entity_poly.pdbx_seq_one_letter_code
_entity_poly.pdbx_strand_id
1 'polypeptide(L)' 'MEKVRQSIGPVAAFKTSGVVKRLPKTRSGKILRGTMKTIAEGAECGVPATLDDPGILDEITETLTGLGTPKP' A
#
# COMPACT_ATOMS: atom_id res chain seq x y z
N MET A 1 3.46 -3.24 -16.53
CA MET A 1 2.89 -4.57 -16.18
C MET A 1 3.57 -5.74 -16.91
N GLU A 2 4.12 -5.54 -18.11
CA GLU A 2 4.71 -6.61 -18.93
C GLU A 2 5.81 -7.44 -18.23
N LYS A 3 6.73 -6.80 -17.51
CA LYS A 3 7.80 -7.52 -16.78
C LYS A 3 7.26 -8.55 -15.79
N VAL A 4 6.24 -8.23 -15.01
CA VAL A 4 5.64 -9.17 -14.04
C VAL A 4 5.00 -10.36 -14.76
N ARG A 5 4.33 -10.11 -15.89
CA ARG A 5 3.72 -11.16 -16.71
C ARG A 5 4.78 -12.06 -17.37
N GLN A 6 5.93 -11.53 -17.75
CA GLN A 6 7.04 -12.31 -18.29
C GLN A 6 7.77 -13.12 -17.21
N SER A 7 7.99 -12.55 -16.02
CA SER A 7 8.76 -13.22 -14.95
C SER A 7 7.96 -14.18 -14.08
N ILE A 8 6.68 -13.89 -13.82
CA ILE A 8 5.82 -14.73 -12.96
C ILE A 8 4.74 -15.46 -13.79
N GLY A 9 4.38 -14.93 -14.96
CA GLY A 9 3.33 -15.50 -15.80
C GLY A 9 1.95 -14.86 -15.58
N PRO A 10 0.93 -15.31 -16.32
CA PRO A 10 -0.43 -14.76 -16.25
C PRO A 10 -1.12 -14.97 -14.90
N VAL A 11 -0.65 -15.93 -14.08
CA VAL A 11 -1.19 -16.23 -12.74
C VAL A 11 -1.07 -15.06 -11.76
N ALA A 12 -0.10 -14.16 -11.96
CA ALA A 12 0.15 -13.05 -11.04
C ALA A 12 -1.01 -12.03 -10.95
N ALA A 13 -1.92 -12.01 -11.92
CA ALA A 13 -3.10 -11.13 -11.97
C ALA A 13 -2.82 -9.66 -11.60
N PHE A 14 -1.63 -9.15 -11.92
CA PHE A 14 -1.17 -7.83 -11.52
C PHE A 14 -1.78 -6.74 -12.43
N LYS A 15 -2.80 -6.05 -11.92
CA LYS A 15 -3.64 -5.12 -12.71
C LYS A 15 -3.45 -3.64 -12.36
N THR A 16 -3.17 -3.33 -11.09
CA THR A 16 -3.15 -1.97 -10.57
C THR A 16 -1.81 -1.67 -9.91
N SER A 17 -1.29 -0.46 -10.10
CA SER A 17 -0.08 0.04 -9.43
C SER A 17 -0.20 1.54 -9.21
N GLY A 18 0.17 2.01 -8.02
CA GLY A 18 0.32 3.43 -7.69
C GLY A 18 1.78 3.78 -7.42
N VAL A 19 2.17 5.01 -7.76
CA VAL A 19 3.48 5.57 -7.41
C VAL A 19 3.30 6.41 -6.15
N VAL A 20 4.15 6.16 -5.16
CA VAL A 20 4.17 6.88 -3.88
C VAL A 20 5.58 7.37 -3.61
N LYS A 21 5.72 8.50 -2.92
CA LYS A 21 7.02 9.09 -2.59
C LYS A 21 7.84 8.19 -1.65
N ARG A 22 7.16 7.52 -0.71
CA ARG A 22 7.75 6.67 0.32
C ARG A 22 6.74 5.62 0.80
N LEU A 23 7.25 4.55 1.38
CA LEU A 23 6.45 3.47 1.98
C LEU A 23 6.40 3.63 3.51
N PRO A 24 5.28 3.28 4.16
CA PRO A 24 5.17 3.33 5.62
C PRO A 24 6.11 2.30 6.23
N LYS A 25 7.02 2.76 7.09
CA LYS A 25 8.04 1.93 7.73
C LYS A 25 8.02 2.14 9.23
N THR A 26 8.38 1.10 9.98
CA THR A 26 8.71 1.25 11.40
C THR A 26 10.06 1.94 11.56
N ARG A 27 10.38 2.40 12.79
CA ARG A 27 11.70 2.95 13.14
C ARG A 27 12.89 2.03 12.84
N SER A 28 12.67 0.72 12.72
CA SER A 28 13.70 -0.26 12.27
C SER A 28 13.70 -0.50 10.76
N GLY A 29 12.91 0.24 9.98
CA GLY A 29 12.84 0.16 8.52
C GLY A 29 11.90 -0.91 7.96
N LYS A 30 11.16 -1.65 8.80
CA LYS A 30 10.23 -2.68 8.35
C LYS A 30 9.03 -2.05 7.65
N ILE A 31 8.74 -2.46 6.41
CA ILE A 31 7.58 -1.99 5.64
C ILE A 31 6.29 -2.54 6.25
N LEU A 32 5.34 -1.65 6.56
CA LEU A 32 4.05 -1.96 7.17
C LEU A 32 3.01 -2.37 6.12
N ARG A 33 3.24 -3.51 5.46
CA ARG A 33 2.33 -4.04 4.43
C ARG A 33 0.93 -4.36 4.95
N GLY A 34 0.81 -4.84 6.19
CA GLY A 34 -0.48 -5.14 6.82
C GLY A 34 -1.36 -3.89 6.93
N THR A 35 -0.80 -2.79 7.43
CA THR A 35 -1.49 -1.49 7.52
C THR A 35 -1.96 -1.01 6.15
N MET A 36 -1.11 -1.09 5.12
CA MET A 36 -1.51 -0.73 3.74
C MET A 36 -2.67 -1.59 3.23
N LYS A 37 -2.70 -2.89 3.55
CA LYS A 37 -3.81 -3.79 3.20
C LYS A 37 -5.10 -3.35 3.88
N THR A 38 -5.06 -3.06 5.18
CA THR A 38 -6.24 -2.63 5.95
C THR A 38 -6.81 -1.31 5.43
N ILE A 39 -5.95 -0.34 5.08
CA ILE A 39 -6.36 0.92 4.45
C ILE A 39 -7.02 0.65 3.10
N ALA A 40 -6.42 -0.22 2.27
CA ALA A 40 -6.99 -0.60 0.99
C ALA A 40 -8.33 -1.36 1.12
N GLU A 41 -8.57 -2.02 2.24
CA GLU A 41 -9.85 -2.67 2.55
C GLU A 41 -10.88 -1.69 3.16
N GLY A 42 -10.50 -0.43 3.42
CA GLY A 42 -11.36 0.58 4.05
C GLY A 42 -11.65 0.31 5.52
N ALA A 43 -10.89 -0.60 6.13
CA ALA A 43 -11.03 -0.94 7.54
C ALA A 43 -10.25 0.03 8.43
N GLU A 44 -10.76 0.25 9.64
CA GLU A 44 -10.10 1.07 10.65
C GLU A 44 -8.80 0.39 11.11
N CYS A 45 -7.66 0.95 10.72
CA CYS A 45 -6.35 0.45 11.14
C CYS A 45 -5.80 1.33 12.26
N GLY A 46 -5.54 0.75 13.43
CA GLY A 46 -4.80 1.42 14.48
C GLY A 46 -3.38 1.74 14.02
N VAL A 47 -3.01 3.03 14.03
CA VAL A 47 -1.65 3.47 13.66
C VAL A 47 -0.65 2.87 14.67
N PRO A 48 0.31 2.04 14.24
CA PRO A 48 1.25 1.43 15.17
C PRO A 48 2.18 2.50 15.74
N ALA A 49 2.39 2.49 17.06
CA ALA A 49 3.26 3.46 17.74
C ALA A 49 4.74 3.41 17.29
N THR A 50 5.14 2.32 16.61
CA THR A 50 6.48 2.14 16.04
C THR A 50 6.63 2.72 14.63
N LEU A 51 5.57 3.30 14.06
CA LEU A 51 5.60 4.00 12.78
C LEU A 51 6.54 5.21 12.87
N ASP A 52 7.38 5.36 11.84
CA ASP A 52 8.36 6.43 11.78
C ASP A 52 7.69 7.81 11.55
N ASP A 53 6.80 7.89 10.57
CA ASP A 53 6.07 9.11 10.23
C ASP A 53 4.59 8.79 9.94
N PRO A 54 3.64 9.30 10.75
CA PRO A 54 2.21 9.04 10.56
C PRO A 54 1.64 9.68 9.29
N GLY A 55 2.23 10.78 8.81
CA GLY A 55 1.80 11.46 7.58
C GLY A 55 1.88 10.58 6.34
N ILE A 56 2.75 9.56 6.33
CA ILE A 56 2.87 8.61 5.21
C ILE A 56 1.55 7.87 4.96
N LEU A 57 0.79 7.54 6.02
CA LEU A 57 -0.46 6.79 5.85
C LEU A 57 -1.51 7.60 5.10
N ASP A 58 -1.54 8.92 5.29
CA ASP A 58 -2.41 9.82 4.54
C ASP A 58 -2.02 9.87 3.06
N GLU A 59 -0.72 10.00 2.75
CA GLU A 59 -0.20 9.96 1.37
C GLU A 59 -0.55 8.64 0.65
N ILE A 60 -0.45 7.51 1.35
CA ILE A 60 -0.84 6.20 0.81
C ILE A 60 -2.36 6.13 0.60
N THR A 61 -3.15 6.65 1.53
CA THR A 61 -4.62 6.65 1.45
C THR A 61 -5.11 7.47 0.27
N GLU A 62 -4.54 8.66 0.05
CA GLU A 62 -4.83 9.50 -1.12
C GLU A 62 -4.53 8.76 -2.43
N THR A 63 -3.36 8.12 -2.50
CA THR A 63 -2.95 7.34 -3.68
C THR A 63 -3.89 6.16 -3.93
N LEU A 64 -4.27 5.42 -2.89
CA LEU A 64 -5.20 4.28 -2.99
C LEU A 64 -6.59 4.75 -3.43
N THR A 65 -7.06 5.89 -2.89
CA THR A 65 -8.34 6.49 -3.26
C THR A 65 -8.34 6.88 -4.75
N GLY A 66 -7.25 7.48 -5.24
CA GLY A 66 -7.07 7.78 -6.66
C GLY A 66 -7.04 6.54 -7.57
N LEU A 67 -6.72 5.36 -7.02
CA LEU A 67 -6.78 4.07 -7.72
C LEU A 67 -8.15 3.38 -7.62
N GLY A 68 -9.14 3.99 -6.95
CA GLY A 68 -10.47 3.43 -6.73
C GLY A 68 -10.52 2.37 -5.62
N THR A 69 -9.67 2.50 -4.60
CA THR A 69 -9.57 1.61 -3.44
C THR A 69 -9.60 2.45 -2.14
N PRO A 70 -10.41 2.14 -1.12
CA PRO A 70 -11.28 0.99 -1.01
C PRO A 70 -12.42 1.04 -2.02
N LYS A 71 -12.79 -0.14 -2.53
CA LYS A 71 -14.01 -0.27 -3.32
C LYS A 71 -15.21 -0.08 -2.37
N PRO A 72 -16.26 0.64 -2.80
CA PRO A 72 -17.48 0.78 -2.02
C PRO A 72 -18.15 -0.57 -1.74
#